data_AF-A0A2E0L2T8-F1
#
_entry.id   AF-A0A2E0L2T8-F1
#
_cell.length_a   1.000
_cell.length_b   1.000
_cell.length_c   1.000
_cell.angle_alpha   90.00
_cell.angle_beta   90.00
_cell.angle_gamma   90.00
#
_symmetry.space_group_name_H-M   'P 1'
#
loop_
_entity.id
_entity.type
_entity.pdbx_description
1 polymer ?
#
loop_
_entity_poly.entity_id
_entity_poly.type
_entity_poly.pdbx_seq_one_letter_code
_entity_poly.pdbx_strand_id
1 'polypeptide(L)'
;MAMVKLKRNVIGLMAALTLAVGVLATPVLFAQEDEDTVTCSSDLIVMLYVAERYFDYANIHGMAMDTDTEALDLTTIDRGQFAPAFDAMMLTMGEDSMTDESAASDLADLMAMDESELNDQLAGDMDTSDMTMTPLTPAVVEDEPEECAQLRAELTHFFTAVIVHDMSMEADMGDMDMPDMEVTEEATVEADMTEAVDMDMTEEVEMTAEPTMDMEATEEMDVTPTAEPTSEGMDADMTEEAAMGTTYTAPLSGPQEVPGPGDADSTGTATVTINQETNEVCWDITVMNAMLPATGAHIHVGAFGESGDVVVPLSAPDASGAASGCTTADASVVSAIVANPAGYYVNIHTTDFPSGALRGQLS
;
A
#
# COMPACT_ATOMS: atom_id res chain seq x y z
N MET A 1 -65.89 14.08 7.96
CA MET A 1 -65.89 13.47 9.30
C MET A 1 -65.28 12.09 9.19
N ALA A 2 -64.20 11.86 9.95
CA ALA A 2 -63.64 10.59 10.41
C ALA A 2 -63.13 9.56 9.36
N MET A 3 -61.80 9.52 9.26
CA MET A 3 -61.00 8.29 9.14
C MET A 3 -61.40 7.27 10.22
N VAL A 4 -61.18 5.96 10.00
CA VAL A 4 -60.58 5.00 10.98
C VAL A 4 -60.29 3.65 10.30
N LYS A 5 -59.01 3.24 10.41
CA LYS A 5 -58.44 1.90 10.14
C LYS A 5 -59.09 0.80 10.99
N LEU A 6 -59.12 -0.44 10.50
CA LEU A 6 -59.08 -1.61 11.39
C LEU A 6 -58.25 -2.78 10.82
N LYS A 7 -57.27 -3.20 11.62
CA LYS A 7 -56.34 -4.34 11.49
C LYS A 7 -57.06 -5.68 11.34
N ARG A 8 -56.41 -6.66 10.68
CA ARG A 8 -56.19 -8.01 11.26
C ARG A 8 -55.11 -8.82 10.53
N ASN A 9 -54.42 -9.59 11.36
CA ASN A 9 -53.17 -10.31 11.19
C ASN A 9 -53.46 -11.81 10.98
N VAL A 10 -52.45 -12.59 10.50
CA VAL A 10 -52.20 -14.03 10.77
C VAL A 10 -52.61 -15.11 9.73
N ILE A 11 -51.58 -15.66 9.06
CA ILE A 11 -51.19 -17.08 8.82
C ILE A 11 -52.17 -18.05 8.11
N GLY A 12 -51.69 -18.70 7.03
CA GLY A 12 -52.05 -20.08 6.71
C GLY A 12 -52.11 -20.51 5.24
N LEU A 13 -51.00 -21.06 4.74
CA LEU A 13 -50.92 -22.31 3.96
C LEU A 13 -51.85 -22.50 2.72
N MET A 14 -51.29 -22.48 1.51
CA MET A 14 -51.70 -23.39 0.40
C MET A 14 -50.62 -23.41 -0.69
N ALA A 15 -49.86 -24.50 -0.75
CA ALA A 15 -49.07 -24.89 -1.90
C ALA A 15 -49.92 -25.81 -2.80
N ALA A 16 -50.07 -25.48 -4.09
CA ALA A 16 -50.36 -26.45 -5.15
C ALA A 16 -50.17 -25.82 -6.55
N LEU A 17 -48.98 -26.07 -7.12
CA LEU A 17 -48.77 -26.68 -8.43
C LEU A 17 -49.60 -26.15 -9.64
N THR A 18 -48.94 -25.42 -10.54
CA THR A 18 -49.23 -25.51 -11.98
C THR A 18 -47.95 -25.45 -12.82
N LEU A 19 -47.89 -26.33 -13.82
CA LEU A 19 -46.76 -26.69 -14.66
C LEU A 19 -46.49 -25.66 -15.79
N ALA A 20 -45.21 -25.37 -16.02
CA ALA A 20 -44.48 -25.14 -17.28
C ALA A 20 -45.13 -24.36 -18.45
N VAL A 21 -44.49 -23.27 -18.89
CA VAL A 21 -43.72 -23.14 -20.17
C VAL A 21 -43.03 -21.76 -20.21
N GLY A 22 -41.71 -21.75 -20.44
CA GLY A 22 -41.09 -20.76 -21.34
C GLY A 22 -40.12 -19.73 -20.73
N VAL A 23 -38.94 -19.68 -21.36
CA VAL A 23 -37.95 -18.59 -21.41
C VAL A 23 -36.75 -18.70 -20.46
N LEU A 24 -35.60 -18.82 -21.10
CA LEU A 24 -34.24 -18.75 -20.57
C LEU A 24 -34.00 -17.40 -19.90
N ALA A 25 -33.67 -17.42 -18.61
CA ALA A 25 -32.89 -16.39 -17.98
C ALA A 25 -32.02 -17.08 -16.92
N THR A 26 -30.73 -17.20 -17.22
CA THR A 26 -29.71 -17.32 -16.18
C THR A 26 -29.93 -16.18 -15.18
N PRO A 27 -30.08 -16.44 -13.87
CA PRO A 27 -29.98 -15.35 -12.91
C PRO A 27 -28.53 -14.87 -12.95
N VAL A 28 -28.34 -13.69 -13.53
CA VAL A 28 -27.28 -12.79 -13.08
C VAL A 28 -27.50 -12.66 -11.57
N LEU A 29 -26.52 -13.10 -10.81
CA LEU A 29 -26.44 -12.87 -9.38
C LEU A 29 -26.22 -11.37 -9.21
N PHE A 30 -27.30 -10.59 -9.25
CA PHE A 30 -27.27 -9.23 -8.72
C PHE A 30 -27.04 -9.38 -7.22
N ALA A 31 -25.92 -8.84 -6.74
CA ALA A 31 -25.76 -8.54 -5.33
C ALA A 31 -27.02 -7.79 -4.89
N GLN A 32 -27.66 -8.25 -3.81
CA GLN A 32 -28.66 -7.43 -3.15
C GLN A 32 -27.92 -6.21 -2.63
N GLU A 33 -28.23 -5.03 -3.17
CA GLU A 33 -27.97 -3.78 -2.49
C GLU A 33 -28.82 -3.84 -1.21
N ASP A 34 -28.17 -3.99 -0.05
CA ASP A 34 -28.83 -3.87 1.24
C ASP A 34 -29.28 -2.42 1.39
N GLU A 35 -30.60 -2.18 1.46
CA GLU A 35 -31.21 -0.84 1.41
C GLU A 35 -30.89 0.06 2.63
N ASP A 36 -30.03 -0.40 3.55
CA ASP A 36 -29.68 0.27 4.81
C ASP A 36 -28.17 0.63 4.91
N THR A 37 -27.36 0.39 3.87
CA THR A 37 -25.92 0.70 3.90
C THR A 37 -25.57 2.05 3.28
N VAL A 38 -24.66 2.79 3.90
CA VAL A 38 -24.18 4.10 3.44
C VAL A 38 -22.84 3.96 2.72
N THR A 39 -22.78 4.34 1.44
CA THR A 39 -21.55 4.33 0.65
C THR A 39 -20.75 5.61 0.84
N CYS A 40 -19.53 5.47 1.36
CA CYS A 40 -18.56 6.56 1.51
C CYS A 40 -17.52 6.57 0.39
N SER A 41 -16.67 7.61 0.35
CA SER A 41 -15.56 7.67 -0.61
C SER A 41 -14.55 6.54 -0.36
N SER A 42 -13.89 6.08 -1.42
CA SER A 42 -12.85 5.04 -1.34
C SER A 42 -11.77 5.39 -0.33
N ASP A 43 -11.36 6.65 -0.29
CA ASP A 43 -10.30 7.13 0.59
C ASP A 43 -10.71 7.02 2.07
N LEU A 44 -11.98 7.31 2.37
CA LEU A 44 -12.51 7.19 3.73
C LEU A 44 -12.61 5.73 4.18
N ILE A 45 -13.02 4.84 3.27
CA ILE A 45 -13.06 3.39 3.55
C ILE A 45 -11.65 2.81 3.72
N VAL A 46 -10.66 3.30 2.96
CA VAL A 46 -9.25 2.90 3.14
C VAL A 46 -8.69 3.40 4.47
N MET A 47 -9.02 4.63 4.87
CA MET A 47 -8.63 5.14 6.20
C MET A 47 -9.25 4.31 7.33
N LEU A 48 -10.55 3.97 7.22
CA LEU A 48 -11.20 3.07 8.16
C LEU A 48 -10.51 1.70 8.19
N TYR A 49 -10.16 1.16 7.02
CA TYR A 49 -9.44 -0.12 6.95
C TYR A 49 -8.09 -0.08 7.65
N VAL A 50 -7.31 0.99 7.47
CA VAL A 50 -6.02 1.17 8.16
C VAL A 50 -6.24 1.28 9.67
N ALA A 51 -7.21 2.09 10.10
CA ALA A 51 -7.54 2.28 11.51
C ALA A 51 -7.90 0.94 12.17
N GLU A 52 -8.81 0.16 11.55
CA GLU A 52 -9.14 -1.17 12.01
C GLU A 52 -7.89 -2.06 12.02
N ARG A 53 -7.20 -2.17 10.87
CA ARG A 53 -6.16 -3.18 10.65
C ARG A 53 -4.98 -3.08 11.59
N TYR A 54 -4.59 -1.87 11.96
CA TYR A 54 -3.39 -1.63 12.75
C TYR A 54 -3.68 -1.30 14.20
N PHE A 55 -4.90 -0.88 14.52
CA PHE A 55 -5.20 -0.33 15.83
C PHE A 55 -6.51 -0.84 16.43
N ASP A 56 -7.22 -1.77 15.78
CA ASP A 56 -8.48 -2.31 16.30
C ASP A 56 -9.52 -1.19 16.57
N TYR A 57 -9.64 -0.27 15.60
CA TYR A 57 -10.44 0.95 15.72
C TYR A 57 -11.87 0.70 16.23
N ALA A 58 -12.59 -0.32 15.76
CA ALA A 58 -13.94 -0.59 16.24
C ALA A 58 -14.00 -0.87 17.74
N ASN A 59 -12.98 -1.54 18.28
CA ASN A 59 -12.87 -1.84 19.70
C ASN A 59 -12.52 -0.58 20.50
N ILE A 60 -11.51 0.18 20.07
CA ILE A 60 -11.10 1.43 20.73
C ILE A 60 -12.23 2.46 20.68
N HIS A 61 -12.88 2.62 19.53
CA HIS A 61 -14.06 3.45 19.36
C HIS A 61 -15.19 3.01 20.30
N GLY A 62 -15.42 1.70 20.44
CA GLY A 62 -16.39 1.15 21.39
C GLY A 62 -16.03 1.37 22.87
N MET A 63 -14.74 1.50 23.21
CA MET A 63 -14.27 1.83 24.55
C MET A 63 -14.33 3.34 24.85
N ALA A 64 -14.01 4.17 23.87
CA ALA A 64 -13.97 5.63 23.99
C ALA A 64 -15.36 6.26 24.07
N MET A 65 -16.36 5.66 23.41
CA MET A 65 -17.72 6.19 23.38
C MET A 65 -18.53 5.73 24.61
N ASP A 66 -18.78 6.66 25.53
CA ASP A 66 -19.73 6.44 26.62
C ASP A 66 -21.18 6.42 26.10
N THR A 67 -22.10 5.74 26.80
CA THR A 67 -23.46 5.41 26.29
C THR A 67 -24.40 6.60 25.97
N ASP A 68 -23.93 7.84 26.09
CA ASP A 68 -24.70 9.08 25.92
C ASP A 68 -24.36 9.88 24.63
N THR A 69 -23.33 9.51 23.86
CA THR A 69 -23.07 10.04 22.51
C THR A 69 -23.74 9.16 21.44
N GLU A 70 -24.29 9.77 20.38
CA GLU A 70 -24.78 9.04 19.19
C GLU A 70 -23.56 8.47 18.44
N ALA A 71 -23.01 7.35 18.93
CA ALA A 71 -21.89 6.68 18.31
C ALA A 71 -22.25 6.26 16.87
N LEU A 72 -21.35 6.53 15.93
CA LEU A 72 -21.50 6.09 14.55
C LEU A 72 -21.60 4.56 14.51
N ASP A 73 -22.67 4.05 13.90
CA ASP A 73 -22.81 2.61 13.68
C ASP A 73 -21.99 2.19 12.45
N LEU A 74 -20.75 1.76 12.70
CA LEU A 74 -19.81 1.27 11.68
C LEU A 74 -20.35 0.06 10.89
N THR A 75 -21.41 -0.61 11.36
CA THR A 75 -22.04 -1.73 10.62
C THR A 75 -22.92 -1.26 9.47
N THR A 76 -23.33 0.02 9.48
CA THR A 76 -24.12 0.64 8.41
C THR A 76 -23.26 1.17 7.26
N ILE A 77 -21.95 1.26 7.45
CA ILE A 77 -21.04 1.76 6.42
C ILE A 77 -20.78 0.66 5.39
N ASP A 78 -21.10 0.94 4.13
CA ASP A 78 -20.74 0.09 3.01
C ASP A 78 -19.22 0.12 2.83
N ARG A 79 -18.59 -0.99 3.18
CA ARG A 79 -17.15 -1.22 3.02
C ARG A 79 -16.77 -1.47 1.56
N GLY A 80 -17.73 -1.49 0.65
CA GLY A 80 -17.55 -1.66 -0.78
C GLY A 80 -16.74 -2.90 -1.11
N GLN A 81 -15.81 -2.77 -2.06
CA GLN A 81 -14.89 -3.85 -2.45
C GLN A 81 -13.97 -4.34 -1.31
N PHE A 82 -13.87 -3.59 -0.21
CA PHE A 82 -13.05 -3.95 0.94
C PHE A 82 -13.81 -4.77 1.98
N ALA A 83 -15.13 -4.96 1.87
CA ALA A 83 -15.90 -5.77 2.83
C ALA A 83 -15.26 -7.14 3.13
N PRO A 84 -14.76 -7.91 2.13
CA PRO A 84 -14.05 -9.16 2.40
C PRO A 84 -12.73 -8.98 3.16
N ALA A 85 -12.05 -7.85 3.01
CA ALA A 85 -10.83 -7.51 3.76
C ALA A 85 -11.14 -7.30 5.24
N PHE A 86 -12.21 -6.57 5.55
CA PHE A 86 -12.69 -6.38 6.93
C PHE A 86 -13.20 -7.70 7.54
N ASP A 87 -13.90 -8.53 6.76
CA ASP A 87 -14.45 -9.80 7.26
C ASP A 87 -13.34 -10.85 7.51
N ALA A 88 -12.33 -10.92 6.63
CA ALA A 88 -11.17 -11.80 6.80
C ALA A 88 -10.31 -11.40 8.02
N MET A 89 -10.33 -10.11 8.38
CA MET A 89 -9.62 -9.57 9.52
C MET A 89 -10.23 -10.05 10.85
N MET A 90 -11.56 -10.01 11.00
CA MET A 90 -12.27 -10.54 12.18
C MET A 90 -12.01 -12.03 12.43
N LEU A 91 -11.62 -12.78 11.38
CA LEU A 91 -11.28 -14.20 11.45
C LEU A 91 -9.79 -14.48 11.75
N THR A 92 -8.91 -13.49 11.59
CA THR A 92 -7.45 -13.62 11.74
C THR A 92 -6.89 -12.92 12.97
N MET A 93 -7.66 -12.02 13.61
CA MET A 93 -7.41 -11.52 14.95
C MET A 93 -7.71 -12.60 16.00
N GLY A 94 -6.90 -13.66 16.01
CA GLY A 94 -6.82 -14.56 17.15
C GLY A 94 -6.13 -13.82 18.28
N GLU A 95 -6.85 -13.56 19.37
CA GLU A 95 -6.51 -13.22 20.78
C GLU A 95 -5.22 -12.45 21.17
N ASP A 96 -4.25 -12.24 20.28
CA ASP A 96 -2.89 -11.75 20.56
C ASP A 96 -2.46 -10.60 19.61
N SER A 97 -3.34 -10.03 18.77
CA SER A 97 -2.89 -9.07 17.73
C SER A 97 -2.73 -7.61 18.17
N MET A 98 -3.06 -7.25 19.41
CA MET A 98 -2.54 -6.11 20.16
C MET A 98 -3.08 -6.28 21.58
N THR A 99 -2.39 -7.04 22.43
CA THR A 99 -2.72 -7.09 23.85
C THR A 99 -1.56 -6.54 24.65
N ASP A 100 -1.25 -5.26 24.45
CA ASP A 100 -1.15 -4.44 25.64
C ASP A 100 -2.52 -3.78 25.77
N GLU A 101 -3.39 -4.42 26.57
CA GLU A 101 -4.71 -3.89 26.91
C GLU A 101 -4.61 -2.44 27.44
N SER A 102 -3.45 -2.09 27.99
CA SER A 102 -3.05 -0.71 28.31
C SER A 102 -3.01 0.20 27.09
N ALA A 103 -2.34 -0.14 25.99
CA ALA A 103 -2.21 0.75 24.83
C ALA A 103 -3.58 1.03 24.16
N ALA A 104 -4.45 0.02 24.10
CA ALA A 104 -5.82 0.21 23.60
C ALA A 104 -6.65 1.09 24.55
N SER A 105 -6.49 0.91 25.86
CA SER A 105 -7.15 1.75 26.89
C SER A 105 -6.64 3.19 26.86
N ASP A 106 -5.32 3.39 26.73
CA ASP A 106 -4.68 4.71 26.69
C ASP A 106 -5.13 5.48 25.44
N LEU A 107 -5.19 4.79 24.29
CA LEU A 107 -5.69 5.38 23.06
C LEU A 107 -7.20 5.64 23.10
N ALA A 108 -7.98 4.79 23.77
CA ALA A 108 -9.40 5.03 24.00
C ALA A 108 -9.65 6.23 24.92
N ASP A 109 -8.83 6.39 25.97
CA ASP A 109 -8.88 7.56 26.85
C ASP A 109 -8.57 8.84 26.08
N LEU A 110 -7.58 8.83 25.17
CA LEU A 110 -7.26 9.95 24.28
C LEU A 110 -8.39 10.25 23.29
N MET A 111 -9.02 9.22 22.72
CA MET A 111 -10.20 9.37 21.84
C MET A 111 -11.43 9.92 22.56
N ALA A 112 -11.54 9.71 23.88
CA ALA A 112 -12.65 10.21 24.68
C ALA A 112 -12.47 11.69 25.06
N MET A 113 -11.31 12.29 24.77
CA MET A 113 -11.02 13.67 25.08
C MET A 113 -11.71 14.63 24.11
N ASP A 114 -12.09 15.80 24.62
CA ASP A 114 -12.54 16.89 23.76
C ASP A 114 -11.44 17.29 22.78
N GLU A 115 -11.81 17.60 21.54
CA GLU A 115 -10.86 17.93 20.45
C GLU A 115 -9.87 19.05 20.81
N SER A 116 -10.29 20.03 21.63
CA SER A 116 -9.40 21.09 22.10
C SER A 116 -8.34 20.58 23.08
N GLU A 117 -8.72 19.64 23.96
CA GLU A 117 -7.80 19.08 24.96
C GLU A 117 -6.79 18.14 24.31
N LEU A 118 -7.23 17.35 23.32
CA LEU A 118 -6.35 16.50 22.53
C LEU A 118 -5.34 17.33 21.72
N ASN A 119 -5.79 18.41 21.08
CA ASN A 119 -4.90 19.34 20.39
C ASN A 119 -3.95 20.07 21.34
N ASP A 120 -4.38 20.38 22.57
CA ASP A 120 -3.52 20.98 23.60
C ASP A 120 -2.44 19.99 24.07
N GLN A 121 -2.73 18.69 24.19
CA GLN A 121 -1.72 17.67 24.47
C GLN A 121 -0.70 17.56 23.34
N LEU A 122 -1.18 17.48 22.09
CA LEU A 122 -0.31 17.47 20.92
C LEU A 122 0.64 18.68 20.87
N ALA A 123 0.15 19.86 21.27
CA ALA A 123 0.93 21.09 21.31
C ALA A 123 1.82 21.22 22.57
N GLY A 124 1.47 20.55 23.67
CA GLY A 124 2.22 20.55 24.93
C GLY A 124 3.49 19.71 24.88
N ASP A 125 3.46 18.61 24.11
CA ASP A 125 4.60 17.71 23.92
C ASP A 125 5.61 18.21 22.87
N MET A 126 5.23 19.22 22.07
CA MET A 126 6.13 19.94 21.16
C MET A 126 6.56 21.28 21.80
N ASP A 127 7.84 21.65 21.73
CA ASP A 127 8.28 23.03 22.05
C ASP A 127 7.75 23.99 20.97
N THR A 128 6.47 24.36 21.09
CA THR A 128 5.70 25.16 20.13
C THR A 128 5.96 26.66 20.25
N SER A 129 6.97 27.07 21.03
CA SER A 129 7.27 28.48 21.29
C SER A 129 7.53 29.31 20.03
N ASP A 130 7.81 28.67 18.88
CA ASP A 130 7.99 29.29 17.56
C ASP A 130 7.11 28.67 16.44
N MET A 131 6.12 27.83 16.76
CA MET A 131 5.28 27.12 15.77
C MET A 131 3.79 27.43 15.94
N THR A 132 3.13 27.80 14.84
CA THR A 132 1.67 27.92 14.79
C THR A 132 1.06 26.57 14.42
N MET A 133 0.49 25.85 15.39
CA MET A 133 -0.31 24.65 15.11
C MET A 133 -1.63 25.07 14.46
N THR A 134 -1.89 24.55 13.26
CA THR A 134 -3.23 24.65 12.66
C THR A 134 -3.98 23.38 13.04
N PRO A 135 -5.10 23.47 13.78
CA PRO A 135 -5.85 22.28 14.17
C PRO A 135 -6.30 21.53 12.93
N LEU A 136 -6.21 20.19 12.98
CA LEU A 136 -6.67 19.31 11.92
C LEU A 136 -8.20 19.29 11.92
N THR A 137 -8.81 20.29 11.29
CA THR A 137 -10.26 20.27 11.08
C THR A 137 -10.58 19.26 9.97
N PRO A 138 -11.53 18.34 10.17
CA PRO A 138 -11.96 17.41 9.12
C PRO A 138 -12.33 18.16 7.84
N ALA A 139 -11.94 17.61 6.69
CA ALA A 139 -12.31 18.20 5.42
C ALA A 139 -13.84 18.19 5.24
N VAL A 140 -14.41 19.34 4.86
CA VAL A 140 -15.82 19.45 4.49
C VAL A 140 -15.97 19.03 3.03
N VAL A 141 -16.69 17.94 2.79
CA VAL A 141 -17.00 17.43 1.45
C VAL A 141 -18.44 17.82 1.09
N GLU A 142 -18.62 18.43 -0.08
CA GLU A 142 -19.96 18.80 -0.55
C GLU A 142 -20.77 17.54 -0.92
N ASP A 143 -22.07 17.55 -0.59
CA ASP A 143 -23.04 16.49 -0.89
C ASP A 143 -22.71 15.09 -0.33
N GLU A 144 -21.89 15.02 0.73
CA GLU A 144 -21.58 13.77 1.40
C GLU A 144 -22.68 13.33 2.38
N PRO A 145 -22.97 12.02 2.51
CA PRO A 145 -23.82 11.48 3.58
C PRO A 145 -23.34 11.88 4.98
N GLU A 146 -24.28 12.10 5.89
CA GLU A 146 -24.00 12.56 7.26
C GLU A 146 -23.11 11.56 8.02
N GLU A 147 -23.36 10.26 7.83
CA GLU A 147 -22.61 9.16 8.42
C GLU A 147 -21.15 9.13 7.94
N CYS A 148 -20.90 9.46 6.66
CA CYS A 148 -19.54 9.53 6.12
C CYS A 148 -18.81 10.79 6.60
N ALA A 149 -19.52 11.90 6.77
CA ALA A 149 -18.94 13.11 7.36
C ALA A 149 -18.56 12.88 8.83
N GLN A 150 -19.40 12.18 9.59
CA GLN A 150 -19.11 11.74 10.97
C GLN A 150 -17.91 10.79 11.01
N LEU A 151 -17.90 9.76 10.17
CA LEU A 151 -16.79 8.81 10.07
C LEU A 151 -15.45 9.51 9.79
N ARG A 152 -15.43 10.50 8.90
CA ARG A 152 -14.20 11.27 8.65
C ARG A 152 -13.76 12.04 9.88
N ALA A 153 -14.70 12.68 10.58
CA ALA A 153 -14.38 13.44 11.77
C ALA A 153 -13.79 12.53 12.86
N GLU A 154 -14.42 11.39 13.12
CA GLU A 154 -13.95 10.41 14.10
C GLU A 154 -12.60 9.82 13.72
N LEU A 155 -12.38 9.43 12.45
CA LEU A 155 -11.08 8.91 12.01
C LEU A 155 -9.97 9.96 12.07
N THR A 156 -10.28 11.23 11.76
CA THR A 156 -9.31 12.32 11.88
C THR A 156 -8.90 12.53 13.35
N HIS A 157 -9.88 12.52 14.25
CA HIS A 157 -9.65 12.61 15.68
C HIS A 157 -8.83 11.41 16.19
N PHE A 158 -9.19 10.20 15.75
CA PHE A 158 -8.49 8.97 16.08
C PHE A 158 -7.02 8.99 15.68
N PHE A 159 -6.69 9.34 14.43
CA PHE A 159 -5.29 9.40 14.01
C PHE A 159 -4.52 10.50 14.73
N THR A 160 -5.19 11.58 15.16
CA THR A 160 -4.57 12.59 16.04
C THR A 160 -4.23 11.98 17.40
N ALA A 161 -5.14 11.19 17.98
CA ALA A 161 -4.90 10.48 19.23
C ALA A 161 -3.75 9.47 19.12
N VAL A 162 -3.65 8.75 18.00
CA VAL A 162 -2.52 7.85 17.71
C VAL A 162 -1.19 8.60 17.72
N ILE A 163 -1.14 9.78 17.09
CA ILE A 163 0.08 10.61 17.05
C ILE A 163 0.46 11.09 18.45
N VAL A 164 -0.50 11.58 19.24
CA VAL A 164 -0.26 12.02 20.63
C VAL A 164 0.25 10.85 21.48
N HIS A 165 -0.38 9.68 21.36
CA HIS A 165 0.04 8.48 22.06
C HIS A 165 1.50 8.11 21.72
N ASP A 166 1.86 8.06 20.43
CA ASP A 166 3.21 7.72 19.98
C ASP A 166 4.27 8.69 20.53
N MET A 167 3.99 10.00 20.48
CA MET A 167 4.88 11.03 21.02
C MET A 167 5.05 10.93 22.54
N SER A 168 3.98 10.61 23.26
CA SER A 168 4.02 10.45 24.72
C SER A 168 4.91 9.25 25.14
N MET A 169 4.96 8.19 24.32
CA MET A 169 5.83 7.03 24.57
C MET A 169 7.31 7.34 24.32
N GLU A 170 7.63 8.17 23.32
CA GLU A 170 9.01 8.61 23.06
C GLU A 170 9.56 9.49 24.19
N ALA A 171 8.70 10.31 24.81
CA ALA A 171 9.07 11.15 25.95
C ALA A 171 9.40 10.33 27.22
N ASP A 172 8.67 9.22 27.48
CA ASP A 172 8.90 8.35 28.65
C ASP A 172 10.19 7.50 28.50
N MET A 173 10.60 7.16 27.27
CA MET A 173 11.90 6.52 27.02
C MET A 173 13.10 7.47 27.21
N GLY A 174 12.89 8.78 27.15
CA GLY A 174 13.92 9.80 27.37
C GLY A 174 14.37 9.94 28.84
N ASP A 175 13.57 9.44 29.78
CA ASP A 175 13.80 9.56 31.24
C ASP A 175 14.31 8.26 31.88
N MET A 176 14.64 7.23 31.08
CA MET A 176 15.28 6.02 31.58
C MET A 176 16.77 6.30 31.86
N ASP A 177 17.04 6.83 33.06
CA ASP A 177 18.36 7.11 33.65
C ASP A 177 19.42 6.08 33.22
N MET A 178 20.27 6.46 32.26
CA MET A 178 21.51 5.76 31.98
C MET A 178 22.36 5.83 33.26
N PRO A 179 22.77 4.70 33.86
CA PRO A 179 23.58 4.77 35.08
C PRO A 179 24.88 5.51 34.76
N ASP A 180 25.11 6.61 35.48
CA ASP A 180 26.34 7.40 35.44
C ASP A 180 27.57 6.48 35.50
N MET A 181 28.19 6.25 34.34
CA MET A 181 29.50 5.62 34.29
C MET A 181 30.50 6.65 34.80
N GLU A 182 30.83 6.59 36.09
CA GLU A 182 31.94 7.32 36.69
C GLU A 182 33.20 7.14 35.82
N VAL A 183 33.60 8.20 35.13
CA VAL A 183 34.89 8.27 34.44
C VAL A 183 35.97 8.33 35.51
N THR A 184 36.57 7.18 35.79
CA THR A 184 37.83 7.11 36.53
C THR A 184 38.97 7.37 35.55
N GLU A 185 39.68 8.47 35.77
CA GLU A 185 40.94 8.78 35.10
C GLU A 185 42.01 7.72 35.42
N GLU A 186 42.95 7.59 34.48
CA GLU A 186 44.22 6.85 34.51
C GLU A 186 44.23 5.35 34.16
N ALA A 187 44.52 5.07 32.89
CA ALA A 187 45.55 4.11 32.53
C ALA A 187 46.19 4.47 31.18
N THR A 188 47.38 5.05 31.23
CA THR A 188 48.28 5.22 30.09
C THR A 188 48.75 3.84 29.60
N VAL A 189 48.56 3.53 28.33
CA VAL A 189 49.29 2.46 27.65
C VAL A 189 49.94 3.05 26.41
N GLU A 190 51.26 3.23 26.52
CA GLU A 190 52.13 3.56 25.41
C GLU A 190 52.21 2.37 24.45
N ALA A 191 51.96 2.63 23.17
CA ALA A 191 52.25 1.67 22.10
C ALA A 191 53.72 1.80 21.72
N ASP A 192 54.52 0.79 22.11
CA ASP A 192 55.88 0.60 21.63
C ASP A 192 55.85 0.04 20.20
N MET A 193 56.42 0.82 19.28
CA MET A 193 56.70 0.41 17.90
C MET A 193 58.15 -0.06 17.82
N THR A 194 58.41 -1.36 17.75
CA THR A 194 59.61 -1.92 17.08
C THR A 194 59.47 -3.44 16.84
N GLU A 195 59.35 -3.87 15.58
CA GLU A 195 60.36 -4.69 14.91
C GLU A 195 59.94 -4.99 13.46
N ALA A 196 60.80 -4.58 12.52
CA ALA A 196 60.77 -4.99 11.13
C ALA A 196 61.71 -6.20 10.96
N VAL A 197 61.31 -7.16 10.11
CA VAL A 197 62.26 -8.00 9.39
C VAL A 197 61.82 -8.09 7.93
N ASP A 198 62.71 -7.57 7.09
CA ASP A 198 62.80 -7.64 5.64
C ASP A 198 62.58 -9.05 5.06
N MET A 199 61.99 -9.09 3.85
CA MET A 199 62.58 -9.83 2.73
C MET A 199 62.10 -9.24 1.39
N ASP A 200 63.01 -8.50 0.78
CA ASP A 200 63.10 -8.07 -0.62
C ASP A 200 63.10 -9.26 -1.59
N MET A 201 62.33 -9.17 -2.69
CA MET A 201 62.81 -9.52 -4.03
C MET A 201 62.02 -8.76 -5.11
N THR A 202 62.71 -7.77 -5.66
CA THR A 202 62.59 -7.17 -6.99
C THR A 202 62.15 -8.12 -8.13
N GLU A 203 61.24 -7.65 -8.99
CA GLU A 203 61.49 -7.61 -10.44
C GLU A 203 60.54 -6.61 -11.13
N GLU A 204 61.17 -5.68 -11.86
CA GLU A 204 60.55 -4.68 -12.73
C GLU A 204 60.25 -5.29 -14.11
N VAL A 205 59.10 -4.95 -14.72
CA VAL A 205 59.01 -4.84 -16.18
C VAL A 205 58.10 -3.66 -16.55
N GLU A 206 58.73 -2.64 -17.10
CA GLU A 206 58.16 -1.48 -17.77
C GLU A 206 57.53 -1.82 -19.15
N MET A 207 56.70 -0.87 -19.63
CA MET A 207 56.51 -0.50 -21.05
C MET A 207 55.73 -1.51 -21.95
N THR A 208 54.86 -1.12 -22.90
CA THR A 208 54.71 0.10 -23.72
C THR A 208 53.33 0.10 -24.42
N ALA A 209 52.89 1.28 -24.82
CA ALA A 209 51.72 1.53 -25.69
C ALA A 209 52.04 1.39 -27.19
N GLU A 210 51.02 0.98 -27.96
CA GLU A 210 50.72 1.12 -29.40
C GLU A 210 51.75 0.70 -30.48
N PRO A 211 51.26 0.26 -31.66
CA PRO A 211 51.14 1.22 -32.76
C PRO A 211 49.90 1.05 -33.67
N THR A 212 49.63 2.15 -34.37
CA THR A 212 48.72 2.34 -35.51
C THR A 212 49.19 1.62 -36.78
N MET A 213 48.25 1.30 -37.69
CA MET A 213 48.46 1.47 -39.14
C MET A 213 47.13 1.43 -39.93
N ASP A 214 46.92 2.50 -40.68
CA ASP A 214 45.99 2.68 -41.80
C ASP A 214 46.23 1.69 -42.96
N MET A 215 45.18 1.37 -43.74
CA MET A 215 45.20 1.48 -45.21
C MET A 215 43.81 1.17 -45.85
N GLU A 216 43.18 2.26 -46.30
CA GLU A 216 42.61 2.52 -47.64
C GLU A 216 41.85 1.44 -48.45
N ALA A 217 40.54 1.71 -48.60
CA ALA A 217 39.82 2.10 -49.83
C ALA A 217 39.59 1.15 -51.03
N THR A 218 38.46 1.45 -51.69
CA THR A 218 37.97 1.11 -53.07
C THR A 218 37.19 -0.21 -53.21
N GLU A 219 36.03 -0.32 -53.87
CA GLU A 219 35.32 0.56 -54.84
C GLU A 219 33.84 0.11 -55.00
N GLU A 220 32.92 1.09 -55.02
CA GLU A 220 31.81 1.33 -55.98
C GLU A 220 30.91 0.17 -56.50
N MET A 221 29.57 0.31 -56.36
CA MET A 221 28.70 0.54 -57.53
C MET A 221 27.28 1.01 -57.17
N ASP A 222 26.99 2.20 -57.71
CA ASP A 222 25.74 2.96 -57.82
C ASP A 222 24.60 2.25 -58.58
N VAL A 223 23.35 2.43 -58.13
CA VAL A 223 22.25 2.91 -59.01
C VAL A 223 21.05 3.43 -58.20
N THR A 224 20.81 4.74 -58.30
CA THR A 224 19.45 5.34 -58.25
C THR A 224 18.92 5.48 -59.69
N PRO A 225 17.58 5.57 -59.92
CA PRO A 225 16.98 6.91 -59.99
C PRO A 225 15.50 7.03 -59.53
N THR A 226 15.25 8.13 -58.81
CA THR A 226 14.22 9.18 -59.01
C THR A 226 12.80 8.84 -59.48
N ALA A 227 11.80 9.21 -58.66
CA ALA A 227 10.73 10.14 -59.05
C ALA A 227 9.92 10.64 -57.82
N GLU A 228 9.97 11.95 -57.57
CA GLU A 228 8.89 12.70 -56.88
C GLU A 228 7.71 12.94 -57.84
N PRO A 229 6.53 13.32 -57.34
CA PRO A 229 6.25 14.76 -57.27
C PRO A 229 5.61 15.24 -55.96
N THR A 230 5.95 16.49 -55.66
CA THR A 230 5.38 17.45 -54.72
C THR A 230 3.85 17.55 -54.73
N SER A 231 3.20 17.73 -53.56
CA SER A 231 2.85 19.08 -53.07
C SER A 231 2.18 19.10 -51.69
N GLU A 232 2.59 20.11 -50.90
CA GLU A 232 1.77 20.91 -49.98
C GLU A 232 1.21 20.26 -48.69
N GLY A 233 2.04 20.35 -47.63
CA GLY A 233 1.73 21.24 -46.51
C GLY A 233 0.57 20.84 -45.59
N MET A 234 0.92 20.12 -44.52
CA MET A 234 0.49 20.46 -43.17
C MET A 234 1.58 19.92 -42.24
N ASP A 235 2.44 20.83 -41.79
CA ASP A 235 3.35 20.65 -40.67
C ASP A 235 2.52 20.30 -39.42
N ALA A 236 2.25 19.01 -39.23
CA ALA A 236 2.11 18.46 -37.91
C ALA A 236 3.50 18.00 -37.53
N ASP A 237 4.22 18.90 -36.88
CA ASP A 237 5.19 18.59 -35.85
C ASP A 237 4.58 17.54 -34.92
N MET A 238 4.66 16.27 -35.33
CA MET A 238 4.45 15.12 -34.46
C MET A 238 5.72 15.05 -33.63
N THR A 239 5.80 15.96 -32.66
CA THR A 239 6.53 15.70 -31.43
C THR A 239 6.07 14.32 -30.99
N GLU A 240 7.00 13.38 -31.04
CA GLU A 240 6.89 12.05 -30.47
C GLU A 240 6.77 12.25 -28.96
N GLU A 241 5.58 12.66 -28.51
CA GLU A 241 5.10 12.42 -27.16
C GLU A 241 5.06 10.90 -27.04
N ALA A 242 6.19 10.31 -26.66
CA ALA A 242 6.24 8.93 -26.20
C ALA A 242 5.09 8.80 -25.20
N ALA A 243 4.05 8.04 -25.55
CA ALA A 243 2.85 7.91 -24.73
C ALA A 243 3.30 7.49 -23.32
N MET A 244 3.21 8.43 -22.37
CA MET A 244 3.58 8.18 -20.99
C MET A 244 2.61 7.13 -20.46
N GLY A 245 3.12 5.96 -20.09
CA GLY A 245 2.30 4.87 -19.57
C GLY A 245 1.54 5.28 -18.31
N THR A 246 0.47 4.56 -17.99
CA THR A 246 -0.25 4.74 -16.71
C THR A 246 0.55 4.11 -15.59
N THR A 247 0.83 4.87 -14.54
CA THR A 247 1.60 4.41 -13.38
C THR A 247 0.68 4.02 -12.23
N TYR A 248 0.96 2.87 -11.65
CA TYR A 248 0.31 2.30 -10.48
C TYR A 248 1.34 2.10 -9.37
N THR A 249 0.88 2.09 -8.13
CA THR A 249 1.72 1.76 -6.98
C THR A 249 1.16 0.54 -6.23
N ALA A 250 2.04 -0.20 -5.56
CA ALA A 250 1.69 -1.30 -4.68
C ALA A 250 2.56 -1.22 -3.42
N PRO A 251 2.00 -0.80 -2.26
CA PRO A 251 2.69 -0.93 -0.99
C PRO A 251 2.77 -2.41 -0.61
N LEU A 252 3.99 -2.90 -0.42
CA LEU A 252 4.31 -4.30 -0.18
C LEU A 252 4.48 -4.57 1.32
N SER A 253 3.80 -5.59 1.83
CA SER A 253 4.07 -6.11 3.18
C SER A 253 3.79 -7.62 3.26
N GLY A 254 4.45 -8.32 4.16
CA GLY A 254 4.20 -9.76 4.35
C GLY A 254 2.83 -10.11 4.95
N PRO A 255 2.24 -9.31 5.84
CA PRO A 255 0.88 -9.57 6.34
C PRO A 255 -0.21 -9.52 5.26
N GLN A 256 0.07 -8.95 4.09
CA GLN A 256 -0.86 -8.95 2.96
C GLN A 256 -0.82 -10.25 2.13
N GLU A 257 0.13 -11.15 2.40
CA GLU A 257 0.32 -12.36 1.61
C GLU A 257 -0.80 -13.39 1.80
N VAL A 258 -1.25 -13.99 0.70
CA VAL A 258 -2.30 -15.01 0.69
C VAL A 258 -1.93 -16.17 -0.23
N PRO A 259 -2.01 -17.44 0.24
CA PRO A 259 -2.18 -17.84 1.62
C PRO A 259 -0.95 -17.49 2.45
N GLY A 260 -1.14 -16.81 3.58
CA GLY A 260 -0.06 -16.42 4.48
C GLY A 260 0.43 -17.55 5.39
N PRO A 261 1.39 -17.24 6.30
CA PRO A 261 1.97 -15.92 6.51
C PRO A 261 3.08 -15.60 5.50
N GLY A 262 3.15 -14.33 5.09
CA GLY A 262 4.35 -13.74 4.49
C GLY A 262 5.36 -13.32 5.56
N ASP A 263 6.37 -12.56 5.16
CA ASP A 263 7.43 -12.06 6.04
C ASP A 263 6.93 -10.84 6.85
N ALA A 264 6.66 -11.06 8.14
CA ALA A 264 6.00 -10.08 9.01
C ALA A 264 6.78 -8.76 9.18
N ASP A 265 8.10 -8.81 9.08
CA ASP A 265 8.99 -7.66 9.32
C ASP A 265 9.32 -6.90 8.03
N SER A 266 9.04 -7.52 6.88
CA SER A 266 9.38 -6.99 5.57
C SER A 266 8.37 -5.96 5.07
N THR A 267 8.90 -4.86 4.51
CA THR A 267 8.11 -3.79 3.90
C THR A 267 8.72 -3.37 2.56
N GLY A 268 7.93 -2.73 1.71
CA GLY A 268 8.44 -2.22 0.45
C GLY A 268 7.40 -1.47 -0.37
N THR A 269 7.81 -1.05 -1.56
CA THR A 269 6.93 -0.42 -2.55
C THR A 269 7.31 -0.91 -3.93
N ALA A 270 6.32 -1.20 -4.76
CA ALA A 270 6.47 -1.38 -6.19
C ALA A 270 5.73 -0.26 -6.93
N THR A 271 6.39 0.34 -7.92
CA THR A 271 5.78 1.24 -8.91
C THR A 271 5.76 0.50 -10.23
N VAL A 272 4.62 0.47 -10.91
CA VAL A 272 4.44 -0.23 -12.20
C VAL A 272 3.87 0.75 -13.22
N THR A 273 4.56 0.96 -14.33
CA THR A 273 4.11 1.82 -15.43
C THR A 273 3.74 0.97 -16.64
N ILE A 274 2.53 1.15 -17.15
CA ILE A 274 1.98 0.35 -18.25
C ILE A 274 1.69 1.23 -19.46
N ASN A 275 2.33 0.94 -20.58
CA ASN A 275 2.04 1.54 -21.88
C ASN A 275 1.16 0.58 -22.71
N GLN A 276 -0.11 0.93 -22.89
CA GLN A 276 -1.07 0.11 -23.65
C GLN A 276 -0.84 0.13 -25.17
N GLU A 277 -0.14 1.12 -25.70
CA GLU A 277 0.15 1.20 -27.14
C GLU A 277 1.28 0.22 -27.53
N THR A 278 2.29 0.11 -26.68
CA THR A 278 3.45 -0.78 -26.88
C THR A 278 3.30 -2.13 -26.15
N ASN A 279 2.30 -2.26 -25.27
CA ASN A 279 2.11 -3.38 -24.33
C ASN A 279 3.31 -3.58 -23.38
N GLU A 280 4.00 -2.50 -23.06
CA GLU A 280 5.15 -2.52 -22.15
C GLU A 280 4.71 -2.31 -20.70
N VAL A 281 5.29 -3.11 -19.80
CA VAL A 281 5.13 -3.03 -18.35
C VAL A 281 6.52 -2.79 -17.77
N CYS A 282 6.74 -1.61 -17.22
CA CYS A 282 7.95 -1.23 -16.51
C CYS A 282 7.71 -1.21 -15.00
N TRP A 283 8.75 -1.47 -14.21
CA TRP A 283 8.65 -1.46 -12.76
C TRP A 283 9.90 -0.90 -12.08
N ASP A 284 9.69 -0.36 -10.89
CA ASP A 284 10.69 -0.03 -9.89
C ASP A 284 10.20 -0.57 -8.53
N ILE A 285 10.99 -1.41 -7.89
CA ILE A 285 10.66 -2.12 -6.65
C ILE A 285 11.77 -1.85 -5.63
N THR A 286 11.37 -1.51 -4.41
CA THR A 286 12.25 -1.41 -3.24
C THR A 286 11.67 -2.21 -2.09
N VAL A 287 12.48 -3.07 -1.47
CA VAL A 287 12.13 -3.91 -0.33
C VAL A 287 13.14 -3.72 0.79
N MET A 288 12.66 -3.67 2.02
CA MET A 288 13.44 -3.52 3.26
C MET A 288 13.11 -4.66 4.23
N ASN A 289 14.08 -4.99 5.08
CA ASN A 289 13.97 -6.02 6.14
C ASN A 289 13.63 -7.45 5.66
N ALA A 290 13.74 -7.72 4.37
CA ALA A 290 13.57 -9.06 3.81
C ALA A 290 14.91 -9.81 3.66
N MET A 291 14.85 -11.14 3.60
CA MET A 291 16.00 -11.94 3.18
C MET A 291 16.28 -11.75 1.68
N LEU A 292 17.45 -11.21 1.36
CA LEU A 292 17.87 -10.87 -0.01
C LEU A 292 19.12 -11.67 -0.45
N PRO A 293 19.34 -11.86 -1.78
CA PRO A 293 18.47 -11.46 -2.87
C PRO A 293 17.15 -12.23 -2.90
N ALA A 294 16.09 -11.59 -3.37
CA ALA A 294 14.80 -12.22 -3.55
C ALA A 294 14.88 -13.30 -4.65
N THR A 295 14.08 -14.34 -4.53
CA THR A 295 14.08 -15.49 -5.45
C THR A 295 13.13 -15.33 -6.63
N GLY A 296 12.18 -14.39 -6.55
CA GLY A 296 11.21 -14.11 -7.61
C GLY A 296 10.40 -12.85 -7.35
N ALA A 297 9.86 -12.26 -8.41
CA ALA A 297 8.91 -11.17 -8.35
C ALA A 297 7.93 -11.26 -9.53
N HIS A 298 6.65 -11.03 -9.27
CA HIS A 298 5.60 -11.22 -10.27
C HIS A 298 4.44 -10.23 -10.06
N ILE A 299 3.73 -9.91 -11.14
CA ILE A 299 2.35 -9.42 -11.08
C ILE A 299 1.44 -10.63 -11.24
N HIS A 300 0.49 -10.77 -10.32
CA HIS A 300 -0.56 -11.79 -10.34
C HIS A 300 -1.91 -11.17 -10.62
N VAL A 301 -2.83 -11.96 -11.18
CA VAL A 301 -4.26 -11.63 -11.18
C VAL A 301 -4.89 -12.14 -9.87
N GLY A 302 -5.64 -11.29 -9.20
CA GLY A 302 -6.33 -11.60 -7.95
C GLY A 302 -6.75 -10.33 -7.22
N ALA A 303 -7.99 -10.33 -6.73
CA ALA A 303 -8.50 -9.26 -5.89
C ALA A 303 -7.79 -9.25 -4.53
N PHE A 304 -8.07 -8.24 -3.72
CA PHE A 304 -7.59 -8.19 -2.35
C PHE A 304 -8.02 -9.45 -1.58
N GLY A 305 -7.07 -10.11 -0.92
CA GLY A 305 -7.33 -11.33 -0.16
C GLY A 305 -7.43 -12.61 -0.99
N GLU A 306 -7.24 -12.54 -2.31
CA GLU A 306 -7.29 -13.70 -3.20
C GLU A 306 -5.92 -13.94 -3.86
N SER A 307 -5.49 -15.21 -3.88
CA SER A 307 -4.37 -15.66 -4.70
C SER A 307 -4.82 -15.90 -6.12
N GLY A 308 -3.96 -15.65 -7.09
CA GLY A 308 -4.18 -16.14 -8.45
C GLY A 308 -2.91 -16.30 -9.26
N ASP A 309 -3.08 -16.56 -10.54
CA ASP A 309 -1.97 -16.94 -11.43
C ASP A 309 -1.06 -15.75 -11.73
N VAL A 310 0.22 -16.04 -11.98
CA VAL A 310 1.19 -15.07 -12.49
C VAL A 310 0.76 -14.62 -13.88
N VAL A 311 0.66 -13.30 -14.08
CA VAL A 311 0.34 -12.71 -15.39
C VAL A 311 1.50 -11.95 -16.01
N VAL A 312 2.42 -11.40 -15.19
CA VAL A 312 3.64 -10.74 -15.67
C VAL A 312 4.83 -11.12 -14.77
N PRO A 313 5.88 -11.77 -15.29
CA PRO A 313 7.11 -11.98 -14.54
C PRO A 313 7.93 -10.69 -14.47
N LEU A 314 8.51 -10.42 -13.29
CA LEU A 314 9.35 -9.26 -13.03
C LEU A 314 10.76 -9.70 -12.63
N SER A 315 11.73 -8.79 -12.69
CA SER A 315 13.04 -9.01 -12.07
C SER A 315 12.89 -8.96 -10.55
N ALA A 316 13.47 -9.95 -9.86
CA ALA A 316 13.43 -10.01 -8.41
C ALA A 316 14.39 -8.99 -7.78
N PRO A 317 14.04 -8.37 -6.63
CA PRO A 317 14.95 -7.52 -5.86
C PRO A 317 16.31 -8.17 -5.61
N ASP A 318 17.38 -7.43 -5.88
CA ASP A 318 18.75 -7.91 -5.71
C ASP A 318 19.21 -7.84 -4.23
N ALA A 319 20.51 -8.03 -3.98
CA ALA A 319 21.07 -7.99 -2.62
C ALA A 319 20.91 -6.61 -1.93
N SER A 320 20.64 -5.54 -2.68
CA SER A 320 20.36 -4.20 -2.15
C SER A 320 18.87 -3.96 -1.88
N GLY A 321 18.01 -4.91 -2.23
CA GLY A 321 16.55 -4.80 -2.06
C GLY A 321 15.87 -4.04 -3.18
N ALA A 322 16.58 -3.74 -4.27
CA ALA A 322 16.05 -3.01 -5.41
C ALA A 322 15.89 -3.91 -6.64
N ALA A 323 14.85 -3.66 -7.44
CA ALA A 323 14.71 -4.20 -8.78
C ALA A 323 14.03 -3.19 -9.70
N SER A 324 14.52 -3.07 -10.92
CA SER A 324 13.85 -2.32 -11.97
C SER A 324 13.99 -3.03 -13.31
N GLY A 325 13.11 -2.69 -14.24
CA GLY A 325 13.11 -3.26 -15.57
C GLY A 325 11.84 -2.98 -16.34
N CYS A 326 11.80 -3.46 -17.57
CA CYS A 326 10.62 -3.46 -18.42
C CYS A 326 10.49 -4.81 -19.13
N THR A 327 9.25 -5.22 -19.38
CA THR A 327 8.92 -6.37 -20.21
C THR A 327 7.71 -6.06 -21.07
N THR A 328 7.54 -6.79 -22.16
CA THR A 328 6.27 -6.81 -22.89
C THR A 328 5.35 -7.87 -22.28
N ALA A 329 4.06 -7.58 -22.21
CA ALA A 329 3.02 -8.52 -21.82
C ALA A 329 1.93 -8.62 -22.91
N ASP A 330 1.07 -9.63 -22.84
CA ASP A 330 -0.04 -9.76 -23.78
C ASP A 330 -0.99 -8.56 -23.68
N ALA A 331 -1.46 -8.05 -24.83
CA ALA A 331 -2.33 -6.88 -24.87
C ALA A 331 -3.61 -7.05 -24.03
N SER A 332 -4.15 -8.27 -23.95
CA SER A 332 -5.31 -8.55 -23.11
C SER A 332 -5.00 -8.45 -21.61
N VAL A 333 -3.78 -8.82 -21.19
CA VAL A 333 -3.34 -8.68 -19.79
C VAL A 333 -3.15 -7.21 -19.47
N VAL A 334 -2.43 -6.48 -20.32
CA VAL A 334 -2.19 -5.04 -20.17
C VAL A 334 -3.50 -4.26 -20.07
N SER A 335 -4.44 -4.46 -21.00
CA SER A 335 -5.74 -3.78 -20.93
C SER A 335 -6.57 -4.19 -19.72
N ALA A 336 -6.45 -5.43 -19.24
CA ALA A 336 -7.19 -5.89 -18.07
C ALA A 336 -6.63 -5.31 -16.76
N ILE A 337 -5.29 -5.17 -16.64
CA ILE A 337 -4.66 -4.47 -15.51
C ILE A 337 -5.09 -3.02 -15.50
N VAL A 338 -5.03 -2.32 -16.65
CA VAL A 338 -5.41 -0.91 -16.71
C VAL A 338 -6.90 -0.69 -16.41
N ALA A 339 -7.76 -1.60 -16.85
CA ALA A 339 -9.20 -1.51 -16.59
C ALA A 339 -9.59 -1.80 -15.13
N ASN A 340 -8.81 -2.61 -14.41
CA ASN A 340 -9.08 -2.98 -13.02
C ASN A 340 -7.77 -3.25 -12.25
N PRO A 341 -6.98 -2.21 -11.90
CA PRO A 341 -5.70 -2.40 -11.23
C PRO A 341 -5.87 -3.08 -9.86
N ALA A 342 -6.95 -2.79 -9.13
CA ALA A 342 -7.28 -3.42 -7.85
C ALA A 342 -7.53 -4.95 -7.95
N GLY A 343 -7.66 -5.50 -9.15
CA GLY A 343 -7.71 -6.94 -9.42
C GLY A 343 -6.34 -7.59 -9.66
N TYR A 344 -5.23 -6.87 -9.48
CA TYR A 344 -3.86 -7.36 -9.67
C TYR A 344 -2.91 -6.91 -8.57
N TYR A 345 -1.96 -7.75 -8.21
CA TYR A 345 -1.02 -7.48 -7.12
C TYR A 345 0.41 -7.84 -7.51
N VAL A 346 1.37 -7.12 -6.93
CA VAL A 346 2.78 -7.47 -6.98
C VAL A 346 3.07 -8.42 -5.80
N ASN A 347 3.80 -9.49 -6.08
CA ASN A 347 4.28 -10.45 -5.09
C ASN A 347 5.78 -10.66 -5.23
N ILE A 348 6.48 -10.73 -4.10
CA ILE A 348 7.93 -10.95 -4.01
C ILE A 348 8.16 -12.23 -3.22
N HIS A 349 9.02 -13.12 -3.72
CA HIS A 349 9.40 -14.36 -3.04
C HIS A 349 10.83 -14.27 -2.50
N THR A 350 11.08 -14.86 -1.34
CA THR A 350 12.43 -15.02 -0.78
C THR A 350 12.71 -16.49 -0.52
N THR A 351 13.95 -16.81 -0.13
CA THR A 351 14.33 -18.20 0.20
C THR A 351 13.51 -18.77 1.36
N ASP A 352 13.21 -17.95 2.36
CA ASP A 352 12.45 -18.35 3.56
C ASP A 352 10.94 -18.35 3.29
N PHE A 353 10.47 -17.53 2.36
CA PHE A 353 9.06 -17.41 1.96
C PHE A 353 8.88 -17.69 0.45
N PRO A 354 9.03 -18.96 0.02
CA PRO A 354 8.97 -19.32 -1.40
C PRO A 354 7.55 -19.19 -1.98
N SER A 355 6.51 -19.22 -1.14
CA SER A 355 5.12 -18.99 -1.57
C SER A 355 4.79 -17.51 -1.73
N GLY A 356 5.56 -16.63 -1.09
CA GLY A 356 5.43 -15.17 -1.13
C GLY A 356 5.89 -14.57 0.20
N ALA A 357 6.85 -13.65 0.13
CA ALA A 357 7.39 -12.90 1.26
C ALA A 357 6.63 -11.58 1.46
N LEU A 358 6.33 -10.87 0.37
CA LEU A 358 5.56 -9.63 0.39
C LEU A 358 4.51 -9.59 -0.71
N ARG A 359 3.36 -8.98 -0.43
CA ARG A 359 2.29 -8.71 -1.39
C ARG A 359 1.79 -7.27 -1.27
N GLY A 360 1.37 -6.69 -2.41
CA GLY A 360 0.72 -5.38 -2.47
C GLY A 360 -0.17 -5.25 -3.69
N GLN A 361 -1.40 -4.77 -3.50
CA GLN A 361 -2.37 -4.55 -4.59
C GLN A 361 -1.97 -3.33 -5.41
N LEU A 362 -2.18 -3.35 -6.74
CA LEU A 362 -2.02 -2.17 -7.58
C LEU A 362 -3.17 -1.16 -7.33
N SER A 363 -2.83 0.11 -7.15
CA SER A 363 -3.78 1.24 -7.01
C SER A 363 -3.44 2.42 -7.89
#